data_AF-A0A420TJD7-F1
#
_entry.id   AF-A0A420TJD7-F1
#
_cell.length_a   1.000
_cell.length_b   1.000
_cell.length_c   1.000
_cell.angle_alpha   90.00
_cell.angle_beta   90.00
_cell.angle_gamma   90.00
#
_symmetry.space_group_name_H-M   'P 1'
#
loop_
_entity.id
_entity.type
_entity.pdbx_description
1 polymer ?
#
loop_
_entity_poly.entity_id
_entity_poly.type
_entity_poly.pdbx_seq_one_letter_code
_entity_poly.pdbx_strand_id
1 'polypeptide(L)'
;MLGLHRVDADNLESIYLILPPQSWLEAEERRRTWWALYCSDRLVGGTTGLPVLINEQEIYARLPASEAAFQTGAEEITSLWTSNFRPEGQEFSPFARRALAASLFHQSFLTSNPAALDEDPGGLKTSMYWKRHREIDNNLVLLLQALPDDTKLPKQIRCRNATFVNIIIHMSTICLHRAAISKMKVLDLPQNMISRSRARTVCAAEEILGIFRMMSDVDENLKNSILTFSIYMVSQVLLEDLDAEEEHLSRQDNLDFILRLMILSAKTLHNPVTLSMAMQLAMEMSQRGLNSTAVEAAIELLYTHTLTPAFTKDNTPSSNIIFRLPASYQM
;
A
#
# COMPACT_ATOMS: atom_id res chain seq x y z
N MET A 1 23.83 13.19 -9.56
CA MET A 1 22.43 12.70 -9.63
C MET A 1 21.96 12.83 -11.08
N LEU A 2 21.22 11.86 -11.63
CA LEU A 2 20.89 11.77 -13.07
C LEU A 2 19.85 12.81 -13.56
N GLY A 3 19.28 13.64 -12.68
CA GLY A 3 18.37 14.72 -13.08
C GLY A 3 16.95 14.29 -13.48
N LEU A 4 16.60 13.01 -13.40
CA LEU A 4 15.32 12.49 -13.93
C LEU A 4 14.05 13.16 -13.36
N HIS A 5 14.06 13.53 -12.07
CA HIS A 5 13.02 14.32 -11.41
C HIS A 5 12.71 15.69 -12.03
N ARG A 6 13.56 16.20 -12.92
CA ARG A 6 13.45 17.51 -13.57
C ARG A 6 13.51 17.43 -15.08
N VAL A 7 13.15 16.27 -15.64
CA VAL A 7 13.15 16.03 -17.09
C VAL A 7 12.30 17.05 -17.87
N ASP A 8 11.27 17.62 -17.25
CA ASP A 8 10.39 18.63 -17.87
C ASP A 8 10.58 20.05 -17.31
N ALA A 9 11.72 20.34 -16.65
CA ALA A 9 12.00 21.68 -16.13
C ALA A 9 12.60 22.61 -17.19
N ASP A 10 12.14 23.86 -17.25
CA ASP A 10 12.51 24.84 -18.28
C ASP A 10 14.00 25.26 -18.26
N ASN A 11 14.72 25.08 -17.14
CA ASN A 11 16.11 25.49 -16.97
C ASN A 11 16.99 24.35 -16.42
N LEU A 12 17.58 23.56 -17.33
CA LEU A 12 18.59 22.54 -17.02
C LEU A 12 20.01 23.12 -17.14
N GLU A 13 20.27 24.31 -16.60
CA GLU A 13 21.64 24.85 -16.60
C GLU A 13 22.48 24.16 -15.50
N SER A 14 23.44 23.35 -15.96
CA SER A 14 24.74 23.02 -15.36
C SER A 14 24.89 22.05 -14.16
N ILE A 15 23.90 21.28 -13.72
CA ILE A 15 24.07 20.40 -12.52
C ILE A 15 23.99 18.89 -12.82
N TYR A 16 23.46 18.47 -13.98
CA TYR A 16 23.12 17.07 -14.22
C TYR A 16 24.10 16.34 -15.15
N LEU A 17 24.32 15.05 -14.85
CA LEU A 17 25.27 14.17 -15.55
C LEU A 17 24.79 13.75 -16.95
N ILE A 18 23.52 13.97 -17.28
CA ILE A 18 22.93 13.56 -18.56
C ILE A 18 22.49 14.80 -19.33
N LEU A 19 22.76 14.79 -20.64
CA LEU A 19 22.25 15.79 -21.59
C LEU A 19 20.71 15.81 -21.58
N PRO A 20 20.07 16.93 -22.00
CA PRO A 20 18.63 16.97 -22.23
C PRO A 20 18.17 15.83 -23.16
N PRO A 21 16.92 15.34 -23.00
CA PRO A 21 16.39 14.30 -23.89
C PRO A 21 16.36 14.81 -25.33
N GLN A 22 16.78 13.98 -26.28
CA GLN A 22 16.86 14.30 -27.72
C GLN A 22 15.53 14.06 -28.44
N SER A 23 14.60 13.32 -27.81
CA SER A 23 13.29 13.02 -28.36
C SER A 23 12.24 12.95 -27.25
N TRP A 24 10.97 13.08 -27.62
CA TRP A 24 9.85 12.86 -26.70
C TRP A 24 9.89 11.45 -26.08
N LEU A 25 10.24 10.43 -26.88
CA LEU A 25 10.34 9.05 -26.42
C LEU A 25 11.40 8.91 -25.32
N GLU A 26 12.58 9.48 -25.53
CA GLU A 26 13.66 9.48 -24.53
C GLU A 26 13.25 10.24 -23.24
N ALA A 27 12.54 11.36 -23.39
CA ALA A 27 11.98 12.08 -22.24
C ALA A 27 11.00 11.19 -21.46
N GLU A 28 10.14 10.46 -22.17
CA GLU A 28 9.17 9.55 -21.56
C GLU A 28 9.83 8.33 -20.88
N GLU A 29 10.90 7.76 -21.45
CA GLU A 29 11.70 6.72 -20.79
C GLU A 29 12.27 7.21 -19.45
N ARG A 30 12.79 8.46 -19.44
CA ARG A 30 13.31 9.10 -18.22
C ARG A 30 12.20 9.38 -17.20
N ARG A 31 11.01 9.85 -17.63
CA ARG A 31 9.83 10.01 -16.76
C ARG A 31 9.43 8.68 -16.14
N ARG A 32 9.26 7.63 -16.94
CA ARG A 32 8.89 6.29 -16.48
C ARG A 32 9.89 5.72 -15.48
N THR A 33 11.18 5.92 -15.73
CA THR A 33 12.25 5.53 -14.79
C THR A 33 12.12 6.29 -13.46
N TRP A 34 11.92 7.61 -13.51
CA TRP A 34 11.70 8.42 -12.31
C TRP A 34 10.47 7.95 -11.51
N TRP A 35 9.34 7.73 -12.18
CA TRP A 35 8.10 7.32 -11.52
C TRP A 35 8.17 5.90 -10.95
N ALA A 36 8.94 5.00 -11.55
CA ALA A 36 9.22 3.68 -10.97
C ALA A 36 10.00 3.79 -9.65
N LEU A 37 11.01 4.65 -9.60
CA LEU A 37 11.76 4.94 -8.37
C LEU A 37 10.87 5.58 -7.31
N TYR A 38 10.07 6.58 -7.72
CA TYR A 38 9.12 7.25 -6.83
C TYR A 38 8.11 6.27 -6.19
N CYS A 39 7.48 5.41 -7.00
CA CYS A 39 6.56 4.40 -6.48
C CYS A 39 7.26 3.49 -5.47
N SER A 40 8.48 3.05 -5.77
CA SER A 40 9.23 2.15 -4.90
C SER A 40 9.55 2.81 -3.56
N ASP A 41 10.04 4.06 -3.56
CA ASP A 41 10.33 4.85 -2.36
C ASP A 41 9.08 4.99 -1.47
N ARG A 42 7.94 5.37 -2.06
CA ARG A 42 6.67 5.56 -1.33
C ARG A 42 6.12 4.26 -0.74
N LEU A 43 6.16 3.17 -1.51
CA LEU A 43 5.65 1.88 -1.05
C LEU A 43 6.56 1.30 0.04
N VAL A 44 7.88 1.32 -0.14
CA VAL A 44 8.83 0.84 0.88
C VAL A 44 8.72 1.66 2.15
N GLY A 45 8.68 2.99 2.05
CA GLY A 45 8.49 3.85 3.23
C GLY A 45 7.17 3.56 3.95
N GLY A 46 6.09 3.32 3.21
CA GLY A 46 4.77 2.99 3.79
C GLY A 46 4.67 1.59 4.40
N THR A 47 5.47 0.61 3.97
CA THR A 47 5.43 -0.75 4.54
C THR A 47 6.48 -0.98 5.64
N THR A 48 7.64 -0.31 5.57
CA THR A 48 8.74 -0.47 6.53
C THR A 48 8.76 0.62 7.61
N GLY A 49 8.04 1.72 7.40
CA GLY A 49 8.10 2.89 8.26
C GLY A 49 9.41 3.66 8.19
N LEU A 50 10.30 3.31 7.25
CA LEU A 50 11.52 4.06 7.00
C LEU A 50 11.20 5.43 6.37
N PRO A 51 12.03 6.46 6.63
CA PRO A 51 11.90 7.74 5.95
C PRO A 51 11.98 7.57 4.44
N VAL A 52 11.10 8.27 3.72
CA VAL A 52 11.17 8.38 2.26
C VAL A 52 12.33 9.30 1.86
N LEU A 53 13.00 8.97 0.76
CA LEU A 53 14.17 9.70 0.28
C LEU A 53 13.80 10.80 -0.71
N ILE A 54 12.68 10.67 -1.42
CA ILE A 54 12.31 11.62 -2.48
C ILE A 54 11.45 12.75 -1.91
N ASN A 55 11.92 13.98 -2.05
CA ASN A 55 11.17 15.20 -1.73
C ASN A 55 10.20 15.56 -2.88
N GLU A 56 8.89 15.62 -2.60
CA GLU A 56 7.87 15.94 -3.62
C GLU A 56 7.98 17.36 -4.17
N GLN A 57 8.54 18.28 -3.39
CA GLN A 57 8.69 19.70 -3.78
C GLN A 57 9.75 19.91 -4.87
N GLU A 58 10.60 18.91 -5.09
CA GLU A 58 11.69 18.95 -6.08
C GLU A 58 11.32 18.22 -7.38
N ILE A 59 10.08 17.73 -7.49
CA ILE A 59 9.61 17.01 -8.67
C ILE A 59 9.06 18.00 -9.70
N TYR A 60 9.76 18.10 -10.82
CA TYR A 60 9.36 18.83 -12.02
C TYR A 60 9.19 17.89 -13.21
N ALA A 61 8.96 16.60 -12.96
CA ALA A 61 8.62 15.61 -13.98
C ALA A 61 7.10 15.53 -14.14
N ARG A 62 6.63 15.48 -15.38
CA ARG A 62 5.23 15.18 -15.70
C ARG A 62 4.92 13.72 -15.41
N LEU A 63 3.65 13.44 -15.15
CA LEU A 63 3.15 12.09 -14.99
C LEU A 63 3.38 11.27 -16.28
N PRO A 64 3.57 9.93 -16.18
CA PRO A 64 3.81 9.10 -17.35
C PRO A 64 2.66 9.13 -18.35
N ALA A 65 2.98 9.05 -19.64
CA ALA A 65 2.01 8.94 -20.72
C ALA A 65 1.40 7.54 -20.81
N SER A 66 0.35 7.40 -21.64
CA SER A 66 -0.25 6.11 -21.95
C SER A 66 0.76 5.12 -22.54
N GLU A 67 0.45 3.83 -22.40
CA GLU A 67 1.28 2.77 -22.98
C GLU A 67 1.26 2.80 -24.51
N ALA A 68 0.13 3.17 -25.11
CA ALA A 68 0.01 3.31 -26.56
C ALA A 68 0.90 4.43 -27.10
N ALA A 69 0.90 5.60 -26.45
CA ALA A 69 1.77 6.71 -26.80
C ALA A 69 3.25 6.32 -26.70
N PHE A 70 3.63 5.66 -25.60
CA PHE A 70 5.00 5.19 -25.41
C PHE A 70 5.45 4.18 -26.48
N GLN A 71 4.62 3.17 -26.78
CA GLN A 71 4.95 2.14 -27.77
C GLN A 71 5.03 2.67 -29.20
N THR A 72 4.23 3.68 -29.53
CA THR A 72 4.19 4.28 -30.88
C THR A 72 5.15 5.45 -31.03
N GLY A 73 5.73 5.96 -29.94
CA GLY A 73 6.50 7.19 -29.92
C GLY A 73 5.65 8.45 -30.18
N ALA A 74 4.32 8.34 -30.10
CA ALA A 74 3.41 9.45 -30.32
C ALA A 74 3.37 10.37 -29.09
N GLU A 75 3.64 11.65 -29.30
CA GLU A 75 3.65 12.64 -28.22
C GLU A 75 2.27 12.77 -27.57
N GLU A 76 2.22 12.52 -26.27
CA GLU A 76 1.06 12.71 -25.41
C GLU A 76 1.36 13.78 -24.37
N ILE A 77 0.46 14.77 -24.25
CA ILE A 77 0.58 15.84 -23.26
C ILE A 77 0.06 15.32 -21.93
N THR A 78 0.95 15.21 -20.95
CA THR A 78 0.61 14.74 -19.60
C THR A 78 0.72 15.85 -18.56
N SER A 79 0.04 15.66 -17.44
CA SER A 79 -0.02 16.62 -16.35
C SER A 79 1.29 16.70 -15.59
N LEU A 80 1.67 17.90 -15.14
CA LEU A 80 2.75 18.05 -14.16
C LEU A 80 2.33 17.41 -12.83
N TRP A 81 3.30 16.84 -12.11
CA TRP A 81 3.06 16.46 -10.72
C TRP A 81 2.68 17.68 -9.89
N THR A 82 1.62 17.55 -9.08
CA THR A 82 1.29 18.52 -8.06
C THR A 82 0.97 17.78 -6.76
N SER A 83 1.49 18.29 -5.64
CA SER A 83 1.21 17.74 -4.31
C SER A 83 -0.25 17.94 -3.89
N ASN A 84 -0.94 18.91 -4.48
CA ASN A 84 -2.36 19.23 -4.24
C ASN A 84 -3.27 18.59 -5.29
N PHE A 85 -3.17 17.27 -5.40
CA PHE A 85 -3.91 16.45 -6.36
C PHE A 85 -5.43 16.71 -6.31
N ARG A 86 -6.02 17.02 -7.47
CA ARG A 86 -7.47 17.00 -7.70
C ARG A 86 -7.76 16.15 -8.94
N PRO A 87 -8.28 14.93 -8.80
CA PRO A 87 -8.58 14.04 -9.91
C PRO A 87 -9.78 14.46 -10.77
N GLU A 88 -10.47 15.54 -10.42
CA GLU A 88 -11.70 15.95 -11.09
C GLU A 88 -11.45 16.33 -12.55
N GLY A 89 -12.04 15.56 -13.48
CA GLY A 89 -12.06 15.86 -14.90
C GLY A 89 -10.76 15.56 -15.66
N GLN A 90 -9.78 14.89 -15.05
CA GLN A 90 -8.51 14.58 -15.69
C GLN A 90 -8.33 13.08 -15.94
N GLU A 91 -8.04 12.71 -17.18
CA GLU A 91 -7.67 11.34 -17.53
C GLU A 91 -6.18 11.11 -17.27
N PHE A 92 -5.87 9.99 -16.62
CA PHE A 92 -4.50 9.60 -16.27
C PHE A 92 -4.15 8.28 -16.95
N SER A 93 -2.89 8.13 -17.37
CA SER A 93 -2.40 6.82 -17.81
C SER A 93 -2.43 5.80 -16.68
N PRO A 94 -2.47 4.48 -16.97
CA PRO A 94 -2.38 3.45 -15.94
C PRO A 94 -1.15 3.59 -15.03
N PHE A 95 -0.01 4.04 -15.55
CA PHE A 95 1.19 4.24 -14.74
C PHE A 95 1.10 5.52 -13.90
N ALA A 96 0.55 6.60 -14.43
CA ALA A 96 0.23 7.79 -13.63
C ALA A 96 -0.66 7.46 -12.43
N ARG A 97 -1.70 6.62 -12.62
CA ARG A 97 -2.54 6.13 -11.51
C ARG A 97 -1.77 5.33 -10.46
N ARG A 98 -0.75 4.56 -10.86
CA ARG A 98 0.12 3.85 -9.90
C ARG A 98 0.94 4.81 -9.05
N ALA A 99 1.51 5.84 -9.65
CA ALA A 99 2.25 6.87 -8.92
C ALA A 99 1.36 7.61 -7.92
N LEU A 100 0.13 7.95 -8.34
CA LEU A 100 -0.88 8.57 -7.49
C LEU A 100 -1.28 7.66 -6.32
N ALA A 101 -1.60 6.40 -6.60
CA ALA A 101 -1.95 5.43 -5.57
C ALA A 101 -0.81 5.22 -4.55
N ALA A 102 0.44 5.12 -5.02
CA ALA A 102 1.60 5.00 -4.13
C ALA A 102 1.79 6.24 -3.24
N SER A 103 1.57 7.44 -3.76
CA SER A 103 1.60 8.68 -2.97
C SER A 103 0.50 8.70 -1.90
N LEU A 104 -0.74 8.38 -2.27
CA LEU A 104 -1.87 8.32 -1.31
C LEU A 104 -1.65 7.25 -0.24
N PHE A 105 -1.08 6.11 -0.60
CA PHE A 105 -0.69 5.08 0.37
C PHE A 105 0.30 5.61 1.40
N HIS A 106 1.37 6.25 0.94
CA HIS A 106 2.36 6.83 1.84
C HIS A 106 1.76 7.96 2.70
N GLN A 107 0.94 8.84 2.12
CA GLN A 107 0.25 9.89 2.88
C GLN A 107 -0.68 9.32 3.95
N SER A 108 -1.41 8.25 3.63
CA SER A 108 -2.27 7.52 4.57
C SER A 108 -1.45 6.94 5.71
N PHE A 109 -0.32 6.31 5.41
CA PHE A 109 0.62 5.79 6.41
C PHE A 109 1.18 6.89 7.32
N LEU A 110 1.53 8.07 6.79
CA LEU A 110 2.04 9.18 7.60
C LEU A 110 1.02 9.69 8.62
N THR A 111 -0.30 9.56 8.36
CA THR A 111 -1.33 9.95 9.34
C THR A 111 -1.29 9.11 10.61
N SER A 112 -0.67 7.92 10.56
CA SER A 112 -0.49 7.04 11.71
C SER A 112 0.73 7.36 12.56
N ASN A 113 1.64 8.25 12.13
CA ASN A 113 2.89 8.49 12.86
C ASN A 113 2.60 9.10 14.25
N PRO A 114 3.07 8.48 15.35
CA PRO A 114 2.86 8.97 16.71
C PRO A 114 3.34 10.40 16.96
N ALA A 115 4.33 10.90 16.20
CA ALA A 115 4.78 12.30 16.31
C ALA A 115 3.68 13.31 15.89
N ALA A 116 2.67 12.89 15.13
CA ALA A 116 1.49 13.68 14.79
C ALA A 116 0.35 13.55 15.83
N LEU A 117 0.57 12.82 16.93
CA LEU A 117 -0.35 12.65 18.05
C LEU A 117 -0.08 13.63 19.21
N ASP A 118 0.79 14.63 19.01
CA ASP A 118 1.03 15.69 19.99
C ASP A 118 -0.31 16.27 20.48
N GLU A 119 -0.60 16.09 21.76
CA GLU A 119 -1.94 16.20 22.32
C GLU A 119 -2.38 17.67 22.38
N ASP A 120 -3.31 18.03 21.50
CA ASP A 120 -4.06 19.28 21.58
C ASP A 120 -5.56 18.92 21.50
N PRO A 121 -6.14 18.41 22.60
CA PRO A 121 -7.53 17.97 22.64
C PRO A 121 -8.45 19.16 22.36
N GLY A 122 -9.09 19.15 21.19
CA GLY A 122 -9.99 20.24 20.77
C GLY A 122 -9.31 21.47 20.16
N GLY A 123 -7.98 21.48 20.03
CA GLY A 123 -7.28 22.60 19.40
C GLY A 123 -6.96 22.41 17.91
N LEU A 124 -6.10 23.28 17.40
CA LEU A 124 -5.85 23.46 15.96
C LEU A 124 -5.24 22.22 15.32
N LYS A 125 -4.37 21.48 16.03
CA LYS A 125 -3.69 20.28 15.50
C LYS A 125 -4.66 19.14 15.23
N THR A 126 -5.61 18.92 16.15
CA THR A 126 -6.67 17.90 15.99
C THR A 126 -7.58 18.23 14.81
N SER A 127 -7.95 19.50 14.64
CA SER A 127 -8.74 19.95 13.48
C SER A 127 -8.00 19.74 12.15
N MET A 128 -6.71 20.07 12.09
CA MET A 128 -5.87 19.85 10.90
C MET A 128 -5.73 18.37 10.56
N TYR A 129 -5.59 17.49 11.55
CA TYR A 129 -5.57 16.04 11.35
C TYR A 129 -6.84 15.56 10.64
N TRP A 130 -8.03 15.90 11.17
CA TRP A 130 -9.31 15.46 10.59
C TRP A 130 -9.60 16.08 9.23
N LYS A 131 -9.08 17.30 8.97
CA LYS A 131 -9.10 17.89 7.63
C LYS A 131 -8.26 17.05 6.66
N ARG A 132 -7.00 16.75 7.02
CA ARG A 132 -6.11 15.93 6.19
C ARG A 132 -6.64 14.52 5.97
N HIS A 133 -7.20 13.89 7.01
CA HIS A 133 -7.84 12.57 6.90
C HIS A 133 -8.95 12.58 5.84
N ARG A 134 -9.85 13.57 5.89
CA ARG A 134 -10.94 13.71 4.90
C ARG A 134 -10.43 14.02 3.49
N GLU A 135 -9.39 14.83 3.36
CA GLU A 135 -8.77 15.12 2.06
C GLU A 135 -8.20 13.85 1.42
N ILE A 136 -7.48 13.02 2.19
CA ILE A 136 -6.93 11.75 1.70
C ILE A 136 -8.06 10.77 1.34
N ASP A 137 -9.07 10.62 2.22
CA ASP A 137 -10.21 9.72 1.98
C ASP A 137 -10.97 10.10 0.69
N ASN A 138 -11.25 11.40 0.51
CA ASN A 138 -11.87 11.89 -0.72
C ASN A 138 -11.01 11.61 -1.96
N ASN A 139 -9.69 11.83 -1.88
CA ASN A 139 -8.79 11.55 -2.99
C ASN A 139 -8.74 10.06 -3.35
N LEU A 140 -8.82 9.17 -2.36
CA LEU A 140 -8.90 7.72 -2.58
C LEU A 140 -10.19 7.34 -3.32
N VAL A 141 -11.33 7.86 -2.87
CA VAL A 141 -12.63 7.63 -3.52
C VAL A 141 -12.62 8.15 -4.95
N LEU A 142 -12.12 9.37 -5.16
CA LEU A 142 -12.06 9.95 -6.49
C LEU A 142 -11.10 9.20 -7.42
N LEU A 143 -9.94 8.74 -6.93
CA LEU A 143 -9.02 7.93 -7.73
C LEU A 143 -9.64 6.59 -8.12
N LEU A 144 -10.42 5.97 -7.24
CA LEU A 144 -11.16 4.74 -7.52
C LEU A 144 -12.26 4.98 -8.56
N GLN A 145 -13.00 6.10 -8.46
CA GLN A 145 -14.04 6.49 -9.42
C GLN A 145 -13.48 6.87 -10.80
N ALA A 146 -12.29 7.47 -10.84
CA ALA A 146 -11.58 7.86 -12.06
C ALA A 146 -10.90 6.67 -12.78
N LEU A 147 -11.09 5.44 -12.28
CA LEU A 147 -10.72 4.24 -13.02
C LEU A 147 -11.69 4.07 -14.21
N PRO A 148 -11.19 4.11 -15.47
CA PRO A 148 -12.03 3.91 -16.64
C PRO A 148 -12.65 2.52 -16.63
N ASP A 149 -13.77 2.33 -17.34
CA ASP A 149 -14.56 1.10 -17.29
C ASP A 149 -13.77 -0.15 -17.73
N ASP A 150 -12.71 0.05 -18.51
CA ASP A 150 -11.71 -0.95 -18.94
C ASP A 150 -10.61 -1.21 -17.89
N THR A 151 -10.72 -0.67 -16.68
CA THR A 151 -9.86 -0.96 -15.53
C THR A 151 -10.64 -1.25 -14.25
N LYS A 152 -11.97 -1.22 -14.30
CA LYS A 152 -12.83 -1.61 -13.18
C LYS A 152 -12.83 -3.12 -13.01
N LEU A 153 -12.61 -3.56 -11.77
CA LEU A 153 -12.84 -4.94 -11.37
C LEU A 153 -14.36 -5.17 -11.24
N PRO A 154 -14.87 -6.38 -11.56
CA PRO A 154 -14.15 -7.61 -11.87
C PRO A 154 -13.68 -7.77 -13.34
N LYS A 155 -14.15 -6.93 -14.26
CA LYS A 155 -13.98 -7.14 -15.71
C LYS A 155 -12.52 -7.23 -16.16
N GLN A 156 -11.62 -6.57 -15.43
CA GLN A 156 -10.23 -6.36 -15.84
C GLN A 156 -9.22 -6.96 -14.86
N ILE A 157 -9.60 -8.04 -14.18
CA ILE A 157 -8.77 -8.75 -13.18
C ILE A 157 -7.41 -9.23 -13.72
N ARG A 158 -7.31 -9.44 -15.04
CA ARG A 158 -6.06 -9.83 -15.71
C ARG A 158 -5.10 -8.65 -15.94
N CYS A 159 -5.59 -7.41 -15.86
CA CYS A 159 -4.75 -6.24 -15.99
C CYS A 159 -3.98 -5.98 -14.69
N ARG A 160 -2.68 -6.32 -14.68
CA ARG A 160 -1.81 -6.17 -13.49
C ARG A 160 -1.81 -4.74 -12.92
N ASN A 161 -1.84 -3.72 -13.78
CA ASN A 161 -1.88 -2.33 -13.33
C ASN A 161 -3.22 -1.99 -12.64
N ALA A 162 -4.34 -2.46 -13.18
CA ALA A 162 -5.66 -2.25 -12.57
C ALA A 162 -5.72 -2.92 -11.19
N THR A 163 -5.33 -4.19 -11.13
CA THR A 163 -5.29 -4.94 -9.87
C THR A 163 -4.37 -4.29 -8.83
N PHE A 164 -3.17 -3.88 -9.25
CA PHE A 164 -2.24 -3.16 -8.38
C PHE A 164 -2.85 -1.88 -7.82
N VAL A 165 -3.41 -1.01 -8.67
CA VAL A 165 -3.98 0.28 -8.22
C VAL A 165 -5.13 0.06 -7.25
N ASN A 166 -6.06 -0.85 -7.55
CA ASN A 166 -7.16 -1.17 -6.65
C ASN A 166 -6.64 -1.66 -5.28
N ILE A 167 -5.69 -2.59 -5.27
CA ILE A 167 -5.10 -3.10 -4.01
C ILE A 167 -4.44 -1.97 -3.21
N ILE A 168 -3.65 -1.11 -3.86
CA ILE A 168 -2.99 0.01 -3.16
C ILE A 168 -4.02 1.02 -2.60
N ILE A 169 -5.11 1.31 -3.32
CA ILE A 169 -6.19 2.19 -2.82
C ILE A 169 -6.85 1.59 -1.57
N HIS A 170 -7.18 0.30 -1.59
CA HIS A 170 -7.77 -0.36 -0.42
C HIS A 170 -6.79 -0.48 0.74
N MET A 171 -5.51 -0.76 0.48
CA MET A 171 -4.46 -0.71 1.52
C MET A 171 -4.36 0.68 2.15
N SER A 172 -4.41 1.74 1.34
CA SER A 172 -4.39 3.13 1.81
C SER A 172 -5.57 3.41 2.73
N THR A 173 -6.76 2.94 2.35
CA THR A 173 -8.00 3.03 3.14
C THR A 173 -7.83 2.33 4.49
N ILE A 174 -7.26 1.12 4.51
CA ILE A 174 -6.98 0.39 5.75
C ILE A 174 -6.03 1.20 6.64
N CYS A 175 -4.88 1.65 6.11
CA CYS A 175 -3.92 2.45 6.88
C CYS A 175 -4.56 3.72 7.47
N LEU A 176 -5.30 4.47 6.64
CA LEU A 176 -5.93 5.73 7.03
C LEU A 176 -6.96 5.55 8.16
N HIS A 177 -7.83 4.54 8.06
CA HIS A 177 -8.85 4.31 9.07
C HIS A 177 -8.32 3.65 10.34
N ARG A 178 -7.27 2.82 10.27
CA ARG A 178 -6.57 2.32 11.46
C ARG A 178 -5.94 3.46 12.27
N ALA A 179 -5.32 4.42 11.59
CA ALA A 179 -4.80 5.64 12.21
C ALA A 179 -5.91 6.42 12.93
N ALA A 180 -7.04 6.61 12.25
CA ALA A 180 -8.19 7.30 12.79
C ALA A 180 -8.78 6.57 14.01
N ILE A 181 -8.90 5.25 13.96
CA ILE A 181 -9.37 4.43 15.09
C ILE A 181 -8.46 4.61 16.30
N SER A 182 -7.14 4.52 16.12
CA SER A 182 -6.20 4.72 17.22
C SER A 182 -6.33 6.13 17.84
N LYS A 183 -6.39 7.17 17.00
CA LYS A 183 -6.58 8.55 17.48
C LYS A 183 -7.93 8.75 18.17
N MET A 184 -9.01 8.15 17.66
CA MET A 184 -10.34 8.21 18.30
C MET A 184 -10.35 7.53 19.67
N LYS A 185 -9.66 6.39 19.82
CA LYS A 185 -9.51 5.70 21.12
C LYS A 185 -8.74 6.56 22.13
N VAL A 186 -7.66 7.22 21.70
CA VAL A 186 -6.87 8.12 22.56
C VAL A 186 -7.69 9.34 23.01
N LEU A 187 -8.47 9.92 22.10
CA LEU A 187 -9.33 11.07 22.37
C LEU A 187 -10.68 10.72 23.02
N ASP A 188 -10.90 9.45 23.37
CA ASP A 188 -12.16 8.92 23.92
C ASP A 188 -13.41 9.35 23.12
N LEU A 189 -13.31 9.29 21.79
CA LEU A 189 -14.40 9.68 20.90
C LEU A 189 -15.50 8.60 20.84
N PRO A 190 -16.75 8.98 20.52
CA PRO A 190 -17.90 8.08 20.54
C PRO A 190 -17.70 6.77 19.74
N GLN A 191 -18.16 5.64 20.31
CA GLN A 191 -18.00 4.30 19.73
C GLN A 191 -18.58 4.18 18.31
N ASN A 192 -19.67 4.90 17.99
CA ASN A 192 -20.24 4.91 16.65
C ASN A 192 -19.26 5.43 15.58
N MET A 193 -18.35 6.36 15.93
CA MET A 193 -17.32 6.83 15.01
C MET A 193 -16.24 5.76 14.79
N ILE A 194 -15.84 5.07 15.86
CA ILE A 194 -14.90 3.95 15.80
C ILE A 194 -15.46 2.82 14.95
N SER A 195 -16.72 2.41 15.18
CA SER A 195 -17.40 1.37 14.40
C SER A 195 -17.50 1.73 12.91
N ARG A 196 -17.74 2.99 12.55
CA ARG A 196 -17.76 3.44 11.15
C ARG A 196 -16.40 3.28 10.47
N SER A 197 -15.32 3.70 11.13
CA SER A 197 -13.97 3.51 10.60
C SER A 197 -13.59 2.03 10.53
N ARG A 198 -14.02 1.21 11.49
CA ARG A 198 -13.81 -0.24 11.44
C ARG A 198 -14.56 -0.90 10.28
N ALA A 199 -15.81 -0.50 10.02
CA ALA A 199 -16.54 -0.98 8.85
C ALA A 199 -15.79 -0.65 7.55
N ARG A 200 -15.19 0.54 7.44
CA ARG A 200 -14.36 0.92 6.28
C ARG A 200 -13.12 0.05 6.12
N THR A 201 -12.43 -0.31 7.21
CA THR A 201 -11.27 -1.24 7.13
C THR A 201 -11.70 -2.64 6.71
N VAL A 202 -12.84 -3.14 7.21
CA VAL A 202 -13.37 -4.46 6.84
C VAL A 202 -13.76 -4.50 5.37
N CYS A 203 -14.56 -3.54 4.88
CA CYS A 203 -14.93 -3.49 3.46
C CYS A 203 -13.69 -3.43 2.55
N ALA A 204 -12.69 -2.60 2.88
CA ALA A 204 -11.46 -2.53 2.10
C ALA A 204 -10.69 -3.87 2.11
N ALA A 205 -10.68 -4.58 3.24
CA ALA A 205 -10.05 -5.88 3.36
C ALA A 205 -10.77 -6.96 2.54
N GLU A 206 -12.11 -6.94 2.53
CA GLU A 206 -12.94 -7.82 1.71
C GLU A 206 -12.73 -7.60 0.22
N GLU A 207 -12.60 -6.34 -0.23
CA GLU A 207 -12.29 -6.02 -1.62
C GLU A 207 -10.92 -6.60 -2.02
N ILE A 208 -9.86 -6.39 -1.22
CA ILE A 208 -8.54 -6.98 -1.48
C ILE A 208 -8.64 -8.51 -1.55
N LEU A 209 -9.31 -9.14 -0.59
CA LEU A 209 -9.47 -10.60 -0.56
C LEU A 209 -10.24 -11.12 -1.78
N GLY A 210 -11.31 -10.40 -2.19
CA GLY A 210 -12.08 -10.70 -3.40
C GLY A 210 -11.21 -10.66 -4.64
N ILE A 211 -10.35 -9.63 -4.77
CA ILE A 211 -9.38 -9.52 -5.87
C ILE A 211 -8.46 -10.76 -5.92
N PHE A 212 -7.88 -11.18 -4.79
CA PHE A 212 -7.00 -12.36 -4.76
C PHE A 212 -7.73 -13.66 -5.11
N ARG A 213 -8.99 -13.82 -4.69
CA ARG A 213 -9.82 -14.98 -5.05
C ARG A 213 -10.12 -15.06 -6.54
N MET A 214 -10.13 -13.92 -7.23
CA MET A 214 -10.41 -13.85 -8.66
C MET A 214 -9.15 -13.97 -9.54
N MET A 215 -7.95 -13.86 -8.96
CA MET A 215 -6.70 -14.00 -9.70
C MET A 215 -6.48 -15.46 -10.14
N SER A 216 -6.32 -15.69 -11.44
CA SER A 216 -5.97 -17.01 -12.00
C SER A 216 -4.50 -17.38 -11.81
N ASP A 217 -3.60 -16.41 -11.93
CA ASP A 217 -2.14 -16.61 -11.95
C ASP A 217 -1.50 -16.04 -10.69
N VAL A 218 -1.85 -16.64 -9.56
CA VAL A 218 -1.47 -16.09 -8.26
C VAL A 218 0.05 -16.07 -8.07
N ASP A 219 0.77 -17.11 -8.51
CA ASP A 219 2.24 -17.19 -8.41
C ASP A 219 2.96 -16.04 -9.12
N GLU A 220 2.50 -15.66 -10.33
CA GLU A 220 3.09 -14.57 -11.09
C GLU A 220 2.82 -13.20 -10.45
N ASN A 221 1.64 -13.01 -9.87
CA ASN A 221 1.30 -11.77 -9.19
C ASN A 221 2.04 -11.63 -7.85
N LEU A 222 2.21 -12.73 -7.12
CA LEU A 222 2.90 -12.75 -5.83
C LEU A 222 4.41 -12.45 -5.92
N LYS A 223 5.00 -12.43 -7.13
CA LYS A 223 6.35 -11.87 -7.38
C LYS A 223 6.47 -10.42 -6.90
N ASN A 224 5.37 -9.68 -6.88
CA ASN A 224 5.35 -8.32 -6.38
C ASN A 224 5.12 -8.32 -4.86
N SER A 225 6.18 -8.07 -4.09
CA SER A 225 6.16 -8.12 -2.62
C SER A 225 5.09 -7.25 -1.94
N ILE A 226 4.64 -6.16 -2.59
CA ILE A 226 3.57 -5.32 -2.04
C ILE A 226 2.22 -6.04 -2.03
N LEU A 227 1.99 -6.95 -2.98
CA LEU A 227 0.77 -7.75 -3.05
C LEU A 227 0.74 -8.78 -1.91
N THR A 228 1.87 -9.42 -1.61
CA THR A 228 1.98 -10.28 -0.42
C THR A 228 1.73 -9.49 0.87
N PHE A 229 2.32 -8.29 0.98
CA PHE A 229 2.07 -7.44 2.15
C PHE A 229 0.59 -7.01 2.26
N SER A 230 -0.08 -6.76 1.14
CA SER A 230 -1.52 -6.42 1.14
C SER A 230 -2.37 -7.53 1.76
N ILE A 231 -2.06 -8.79 1.46
CA ILE A 231 -2.76 -9.96 2.01
C ILE A 231 -2.49 -10.10 3.52
N TYR A 232 -1.24 -9.88 3.94
CA TYR A 232 -0.91 -9.84 5.36
C TYR A 232 -1.65 -8.70 6.08
N MET A 233 -1.79 -7.53 5.44
CA MET A 233 -2.58 -6.43 6.00
C MET A 233 -4.07 -6.81 6.17
N VAL A 234 -4.64 -7.55 5.22
CA VAL A 234 -6.01 -8.09 5.32
C VAL A 234 -6.14 -9.02 6.52
N SER A 235 -5.19 -9.94 6.73
CA SER A 235 -5.28 -10.87 7.87
C SER A 235 -5.28 -10.14 9.21
N GLN A 236 -4.52 -9.06 9.34
CA GLN A 236 -4.52 -8.22 10.54
C GLN A 236 -5.88 -7.56 10.80
N VAL A 237 -6.60 -7.14 9.76
CA VAL A 237 -7.97 -6.61 9.90
C VAL A 237 -8.94 -7.71 10.32
N LEU A 238 -8.84 -8.91 9.73
CA LEU A 238 -9.69 -10.05 10.08
C LEU A 238 -9.45 -10.56 11.51
N LEU A 239 -8.27 -10.28 12.06
CA LEU A 239 -7.91 -10.58 13.44
C LEU A 239 -8.29 -9.44 14.41
N GLU A 240 -8.92 -8.33 14.03
CA GLU A 240 -9.29 -7.30 15.01
C GLU A 240 -10.66 -7.54 15.65
N ASP A 241 -10.69 -7.65 17.00
CA ASP A 241 -11.83 -7.68 17.95
C ASP A 241 -13.09 -8.49 17.55
N LEU A 242 -13.39 -9.51 18.36
CA LEU A 242 -14.32 -10.61 18.10
C LEU A 242 -15.63 -10.46 18.89
N ASP A 243 -16.78 -10.32 18.21
CA ASP A 243 -18.08 -10.21 18.91
C ASP A 243 -19.15 -11.25 18.51
N ALA A 244 -18.90 -12.19 17.58
CA ALA A 244 -19.92 -13.19 17.20
C ALA A 244 -19.36 -14.58 16.81
N GLU A 245 -20.00 -15.64 17.32
CA GLU A 245 -19.58 -17.04 17.09
C GLU A 245 -19.71 -17.49 15.62
N GLU A 246 -20.76 -17.08 14.91
CA GLU A 246 -21.01 -17.44 13.51
C GLU A 246 -20.01 -16.79 12.53
N GLU A 247 -19.44 -15.64 12.88
CA GLU A 247 -18.42 -14.97 12.05
C GLU A 247 -17.05 -15.68 12.13
N HIS A 248 -16.81 -16.52 13.13
CA HIS A 248 -15.52 -17.17 13.34
C HIS A 248 -15.18 -18.18 12.24
N LEU A 249 -16.14 -18.99 11.77
CA LEU A 249 -15.88 -20.02 10.76
C LEU A 249 -15.50 -19.40 9.40
N SER A 250 -16.30 -18.43 8.92
CA SER A 250 -16.01 -17.75 7.66
C SER A 250 -14.70 -16.95 7.71
N ARG A 251 -14.39 -16.33 8.86
CA ARG A 251 -13.10 -15.65 9.06
C ARG A 251 -11.93 -16.62 9.11
N GLN A 252 -12.08 -17.79 9.75
CA GLN A 252 -11.05 -18.82 9.78
C GLN A 252 -10.73 -19.32 8.37
N ASP A 253 -11.75 -19.58 7.54
CA ASP A 253 -11.54 -19.97 6.14
C ASP A 253 -10.81 -18.88 5.34
N ASN A 254 -11.15 -17.61 5.57
CA ASN A 254 -10.45 -16.48 4.96
C ASN A 254 -8.98 -16.41 5.39
N LEU A 255 -8.70 -16.59 6.68
CA LEU A 255 -7.34 -16.58 7.23
C LEU A 255 -6.51 -17.78 6.74
N ASP A 256 -7.11 -18.96 6.64
CA ASP A 256 -6.48 -20.16 6.08
C ASP A 256 -6.14 -19.98 4.61
N PHE A 257 -7.05 -19.38 3.83
CA PHE A 257 -6.78 -19.03 2.44
C PHE A 257 -5.58 -18.08 2.34
N ILE A 258 -5.55 -17.01 3.14
CA ILE A 258 -4.46 -16.05 3.19
C ILE A 258 -3.14 -16.74 3.55
N LEU A 259 -3.14 -17.58 4.59
CA LEU A 259 -1.95 -18.25 5.07
C LEU A 259 -1.37 -19.21 4.01
N ARG A 260 -2.22 -20.00 3.33
CA ARG A 260 -1.81 -20.85 2.20
C ARG A 260 -1.19 -20.04 1.08
N LEU A 261 -1.77 -18.87 0.78
CA LEU A 261 -1.28 -17.97 -0.26
C LEU A 261 0.12 -17.44 0.03
N MET A 262 0.36 -17.06 1.29
CA MET A 262 1.67 -16.59 1.73
C MET A 262 2.70 -17.71 1.78
N ILE A 263 2.33 -18.91 2.22
CA ILE A 263 3.20 -20.10 2.17
C ILE A 263 3.60 -20.41 0.72
N LEU A 264 2.64 -20.38 -0.21
CA LEU A 264 2.89 -20.60 -1.62
C LEU A 264 3.88 -19.55 -2.15
N SER A 265 3.60 -18.26 -1.94
CA SER A 265 4.49 -17.16 -2.31
C SER A 265 5.91 -17.33 -1.75
N ALA A 266 6.02 -17.67 -0.46
CA ALA A 266 7.30 -17.88 0.21
C ALA A 266 8.12 -19.01 -0.45
N LYS A 267 7.48 -20.13 -0.78
CA LYS A 267 8.12 -21.29 -1.41
C LYS A 267 8.50 -21.00 -2.86
N THR A 268 7.57 -20.47 -3.66
CA THR A 268 7.76 -20.22 -5.09
C THR A 268 8.83 -19.16 -5.35
N LEU A 269 8.95 -18.15 -4.47
CA LEU A 269 9.82 -16.99 -4.68
C LEU A 269 11.05 -16.96 -3.78
N HIS A 270 11.19 -17.95 -2.89
CA HIS A 270 12.21 -17.96 -1.84
C HIS A 270 12.28 -16.62 -1.08
N ASN A 271 11.10 -16.02 -0.80
CA ASN A 271 11.00 -14.71 -0.18
C ASN A 271 10.95 -14.83 1.35
N PRO A 272 12.04 -14.53 2.08
CA PRO A 272 12.10 -14.71 3.53
C PRO A 272 11.18 -13.75 4.30
N VAL A 273 10.85 -12.60 3.70
CA VAL A 273 9.95 -11.60 4.29
C VAL A 273 8.52 -12.14 4.30
N THR A 274 8.09 -12.73 3.19
CA THR A 274 6.79 -13.36 3.06
C THR A 274 6.63 -14.53 4.03
N LEU A 275 7.67 -15.37 4.14
CA LEU A 275 7.69 -16.46 5.09
C LEU A 275 7.55 -15.96 6.54
N SER A 276 8.29 -14.90 6.89
CA SER A 276 8.22 -14.30 8.23
C SER A 276 6.81 -13.79 8.56
N MET A 277 6.13 -13.15 7.61
CA MET A 277 4.74 -12.72 7.79
C MET A 277 3.78 -13.90 7.94
N ALA A 278 3.95 -14.97 7.16
CA ALA A 278 3.13 -16.17 7.25
C ALA A 278 3.27 -16.83 8.63
N MET A 279 4.50 -16.91 9.14
CA MET A 279 4.79 -17.41 10.48
C MET A 279 4.14 -16.56 11.57
N GLN A 280 4.26 -15.23 11.49
CA GLN A 280 3.58 -14.33 12.43
C GLN A 280 2.07 -14.52 12.44
N LEU A 281 1.47 -14.62 11.25
CA LEU A 281 0.04 -14.87 11.12
C LEU A 281 -0.35 -16.21 11.77
N ALA A 282 0.38 -17.28 11.49
CA ALA A 282 0.12 -18.60 12.07
C ALA A 282 0.20 -18.58 13.62
N MET A 283 1.19 -17.89 14.18
CA MET A 283 1.31 -17.71 15.63
C MET A 283 0.13 -16.92 16.21
N GLU A 284 -0.27 -15.81 15.58
CA GLU A 284 -1.42 -15.02 16.04
C GLU A 284 -2.74 -15.79 15.96
N MET A 285 -2.95 -16.57 14.89
CA MET A 285 -4.11 -17.47 14.75
C MET A 285 -4.13 -18.51 15.87
N SER A 286 -3.01 -19.19 16.12
CA SER A 286 -2.91 -20.21 17.17
C SER A 286 -3.16 -19.65 18.58
N GLN A 287 -2.62 -18.45 18.89
CA GLN A 287 -2.85 -17.76 20.15
C GLN A 287 -4.33 -17.43 20.41
N ARG A 288 -5.13 -17.30 19.34
CA ARG A 288 -6.57 -17.02 19.39
C ARG A 288 -7.43 -18.28 19.29
N GLY A 289 -6.82 -19.46 19.32
CA GLY A 289 -7.51 -20.75 19.20
C GLY A 289 -7.91 -21.14 17.78
N LEU A 290 -7.49 -20.37 16.76
CA LEU A 290 -7.75 -20.65 15.35
C LEU A 290 -6.69 -21.62 14.81
N ASN A 291 -6.80 -22.90 15.17
CA ASN A 291 -5.88 -23.94 14.71
C ASN A 291 -6.43 -24.63 13.45
N SER A 292 -5.56 -24.81 12.46
CA SER A 292 -5.89 -25.46 11.19
C SER A 292 -4.66 -26.16 10.60
N THR A 293 -4.89 -26.99 9.58
CA THR A 293 -3.79 -27.62 8.82
C THR A 293 -2.86 -26.60 8.15
N ALA A 294 -3.37 -25.41 7.81
CA ALA A 294 -2.54 -24.33 7.26
C ALA A 294 -1.62 -23.72 8.32
N VAL A 295 -2.12 -23.56 9.55
CA VAL A 295 -1.34 -23.08 10.71
C VAL A 295 -0.24 -24.08 11.05
N GLU A 296 -0.56 -25.37 11.13
CA GLU A 296 0.43 -26.44 11.37
C GLU A 296 1.53 -26.44 10.29
N ALA A 297 1.15 -26.36 9.01
CA ALA A 297 2.12 -26.31 7.91
C ALA A 297 3.02 -25.07 7.95
N ALA A 298 2.51 -23.91 8.37
CA ALA A 298 3.31 -22.70 8.55
C ALA A 298 4.32 -22.84 9.72
N ILE A 299 3.90 -23.49 10.81
CA ILE A 299 4.73 -23.74 11.99
C ILE A 299 5.80 -24.79 11.67
N GLU A 300 5.50 -25.83 10.90
CA GLU A 300 6.49 -26.84 10.47
C GLU A 300 7.63 -26.21 9.63
N LEU A 301 7.30 -25.22 8.79
CA LEU A 301 8.29 -24.44 8.04
C LEU A 301 9.27 -23.68 8.95
N LEU A 302 8.89 -23.41 10.21
CA LEU A 302 9.71 -22.73 11.22
C LEU A 302 10.79 -23.64 11.81
N TYR A 303 10.53 -24.94 11.86
CA TYR A 303 11.49 -25.94 12.35
C TYR A 303 12.47 -26.41 11.28
N THR A 304 12.07 -26.36 10.01
CA THR A 304 12.87 -26.84 8.88
C THR A 304 13.85 -25.79 8.35
N HIS A 305 13.48 -24.52 8.40
CA HIS A 305 14.40 -23.43 8.13
C HIS A 305 14.82 -22.81 9.46
N THR A 306 16.10 -22.89 9.83
CA THR A 306 16.70 -22.10 10.91
C THR A 306 16.69 -20.61 10.57
N LEU A 307 15.50 -20.03 10.38
CA LEU A 307 15.25 -18.66 9.98
C LEU A 307 14.74 -17.92 11.21
N THR A 308 15.57 -17.01 11.71
CA THR A 308 15.07 -15.91 12.52
C THR A 308 14.09 -15.11 11.64
N PRO A 309 12.87 -14.80 12.11
CA PRO A 309 11.93 -13.98 11.36
C PRO A 309 12.66 -12.70 10.92
N ALA A 310 12.69 -12.39 9.63
CA ALA A 310 13.38 -11.19 9.14
C ALA A 310 12.67 -9.91 9.61
N PHE A 311 11.42 -10.03 10.05
CA PHE A 311 10.64 -8.93 10.61
C PHE A 311 9.81 -9.41 11.81
N THR A 312 9.51 -8.53 12.77
CA THR A 312 8.58 -8.73 13.89
C THR A 312 7.60 -7.56 13.96
N LYS A 313 6.31 -7.84 14.20
CA LYS A 313 5.32 -6.82 14.54
C LYS A 313 5.80 -6.05 15.77
N ASP A 314 5.69 -4.72 15.72
CA ASP A 314 6.02 -3.90 16.88
C ASP A 314 4.99 -4.15 17.99
N ASN A 315 5.46 -4.49 19.19
CA ASN A 315 4.60 -4.69 20.37
C ASN A 315 4.14 -3.35 20.97
N THR A 316 4.63 -2.21 20.46
CA THR A 316 4.04 -0.92 20.82
C THR A 316 2.61 -0.82 20.28
N PRO A 317 1.69 -0.12 20.97
CA PRO A 317 0.33 0.15 20.50
C PRO A 317 0.34 1.14 19.32
N SER A 318 1.06 0.80 18.25
CA SER A 318 1.08 1.54 17.01
C SER A 318 -0.10 1.07 16.14
N SER A 319 -0.79 2.01 15.50
CA SER A 319 -1.90 1.70 14.58
C SER A 319 -1.41 1.02 13.29
N ASN A 320 -0.10 1.00 13.05
CA ASN A 320 0.50 0.56 11.81
C ASN A 320 0.89 -0.91 11.82
N ILE A 321 0.68 -1.54 10.67
CA ILE A 321 1.25 -2.85 10.35
C ILE A 321 2.56 -2.54 9.61
N ILE A 322 3.70 -2.71 10.28
CA ILE A 322 5.02 -2.33 9.76
C ILE A 322 5.94 -3.55 9.72
N PHE A 323 6.74 -3.64 8.66
CA PHE A 323 7.95 -4.46 8.64
C PHE A 323 9.06 -3.84 9.50
N ARG A 324 9.34 -4.39 10.69
CA ARG A 324 10.59 -4.06 11.44
C ARG A 324 11.52 -5.25 11.61
N LEU A 325 12.82 -5.09 11.30
CA LEU A 325 13.84 -6.09 11.60
C LEU A 325 13.79 -6.46 13.10
N PRO A 326 14.05 -7.73 13.48
CA PRO A 326 14.11 -8.13 14.88
C PRO A 326 15.06 -7.24 15.66
N ALA A 327 14.70 -6.95 16.92
CA ALA A 327 15.53 -6.16 17.83
C ALA A 327 16.97 -6.71 17.96
N SER A 328 17.18 -8.01 17.72
CA SER A 328 18.50 -8.65 17.72
C SER A 328 19.45 -8.20 16.59
N TYR A 329 18.95 -7.50 15.58
CA TYR A 329 19.73 -6.94 14.46
C TYR A 329 19.89 -5.42 14.52
N GLN A 330 19.30 -4.75 15.51
CA GLN A 330 19.50 -3.33 15.78
C GLN A 330 20.72 -3.18 16.70
N MET A 331 21.92 -3.31 16.12
CA MET A 331 23.20 -2.95 16.77
C MET A 331 23.55 -1.50 16.49
#